data_AF-A0A6G0T9L1-F1
#
_entry.id   AF-A0A6G0T9L1-F1
#
_cell.length_a   1.000
_cell.length_b   1.000
_cell.length_c   1.000
_cell.angle_alpha   90.00
_cell.angle_beta   90.00
_cell.angle_gamma   90.00
#
_symmetry.space_group_name_H-M   'P 1'
#
loop_
_entity.id
_entity.type
_entity.pdbx_description
1 polymer ?
#
loop_
_entity_poly.entity_id
_entity_poly.type
_entity_poly.pdbx_seq_one_letter_code
_entity_poly.pdbx_strand_id
1 'polypeptide(L)'
;MLIYSPEELQLSMDAAHISLNMLGLRLNAAKCASLHLSGRRPVGVRDTRFNLNGSPLHPLAEGEAATFLGAQVGFNVVPPFSTLAEIIDIGLRIARSKLAPWQRMDALKTFFYPSTVYLQRLGTFPKTDWAKVDDILRPEIKATLYVPQEASVEYLYGTTKRGCCGVRLLAEDSDIVVVDSAFKLITSPDQQVAADAADHVEEVTRRRIQKDPSVQEVASYLTGKMKAFSVRRETQG
;
A
#
# COMPACT_ATOMS: atom_id res chain seq x y z
N MET A 1 -13.92 7.79 -8.10
CA MET A 1 -14.25 9.19 -8.41
C MET A 1 -14.14 9.96 -7.11
N LEU A 2 -13.25 10.95 -7.06
CA LEU A 2 -13.03 11.79 -5.88
C LEU A 2 -13.49 13.20 -6.27
N ILE A 3 -14.40 13.77 -5.48
CA ILE A 3 -15.08 15.03 -5.77
C ILE A 3 -15.27 15.79 -4.45
N TYR A 4 -15.10 17.11 -4.46
CA TYR A 4 -15.10 17.96 -3.26
C TYR A 4 -16.50 18.43 -2.83
N SER A 5 -17.52 18.28 -3.69
CA SER A 5 -18.92 18.58 -3.40
C SER A 5 -19.84 17.37 -3.58
N PRO A 6 -20.79 17.13 -2.66
CA PRO A 6 -21.81 16.10 -2.84
C PRO A 6 -22.65 16.29 -4.10
N GLU A 7 -22.96 17.54 -4.45
CA GLU A 7 -23.80 17.86 -5.61
C GLU A 7 -23.11 17.47 -6.91
N GLU A 8 -21.82 17.79 -7.01
CA GLU A 8 -20.98 17.41 -8.15
C GLU A 8 -20.83 15.89 -8.26
N LEU A 9 -20.74 15.18 -7.13
CA LEU A 9 -20.67 13.72 -7.15
C LEU A 9 -21.96 13.11 -7.70
N GLN A 10 -23.12 13.61 -7.28
CA GLN A 10 -24.41 13.15 -7.80
C GLN A 10 -24.53 13.42 -9.31
N LEU A 11 -24.19 14.63 -9.76
CA LEU A 11 -24.19 14.98 -11.18
C LEU A 11 -23.27 14.08 -12.01
N SER A 12 -22.09 13.77 -11.48
CA SER A 12 -21.12 12.94 -12.17
C SER A 12 -21.54 11.47 -12.23
N MET A 13 -22.18 10.96 -11.17
CA MET A 13 -22.81 9.65 -11.15
C MET A 13 -23.93 9.54 -12.19
N ASP A 14 -24.79 10.56 -12.28
CA ASP A 14 -25.89 10.60 -13.24
C ASP A 14 -25.36 10.63 -14.69
N ALA A 15 -24.33 11.44 -14.97
CA ALA A 15 -23.67 11.49 -16.27
C ALA A 15 -23.01 10.16 -16.66
N ALA A 16 -22.32 9.51 -15.70
CA ALA A 16 -21.73 8.19 -15.90
C ALA A 16 -22.80 7.14 -16.18
N HIS A 17 -23.94 7.22 -15.47
CA HIS A 17 -25.06 6.32 -15.68
C HIS A 17 -25.66 6.45 -17.08
N ILE A 18 -25.93 7.68 -17.54
CA ILE A 18 -26.44 7.95 -18.90
C ILE A 18 -25.48 7.38 -19.95
N SER A 19 -24.17 7.62 -19.78
CA SER A 19 -23.14 7.15 -20.71
C SER A 19 -23.06 5.62 -20.77
N LEU A 20 -23.11 4.95 -19.62
CA LEU A 20 -23.10 3.50 -19.55
C LEU A 20 -24.37 2.87 -20.12
N ASN A 21 -25.54 3.48 -19.90
CA ASN A 21 -26.79 3.03 -20.47
C ASN A 21 -26.79 3.08 -22.00
N MET A 22 -26.17 4.12 -22.60
CA MET A 22 -26.01 4.20 -24.06
C MET A 22 -25.18 3.02 -24.60
N LEU A 23 -24.30 2.45 -23.79
CA LEU A 23 -23.51 1.25 -24.11
C LEU A 23 -24.20 -0.06 -23.71
N GLY A 24 -25.44 -0.02 -23.20
CA GLY A 24 -26.16 -1.19 -22.71
C GLY A 24 -25.67 -1.71 -21.36
N LEU A 25 -24.81 -0.97 -20.65
CA LEU A 25 -24.28 -1.34 -19.33
C LEU A 25 -25.12 -0.70 -18.22
N ARG A 26 -25.31 -1.41 -17.12
CA ARG A 26 -26.06 -0.94 -15.95
C ARG A 26 -25.21 -0.98 -14.70
N LEU A 27 -25.24 0.10 -13.92
CA LEU A 27 -24.63 0.15 -12.61
C LEU A 27 -25.54 -0.56 -11.59
N ASN A 28 -24.93 -1.34 -10.69
CA ASN A 28 -25.65 -2.05 -9.63
C ASN A 28 -25.46 -1.32 -8.30
N ALA A 29 -26.50 -0.62 -7.84
CA ALA A 29 -26.48 0.13 -6.59
C ALA A 29 -26.07 -0.72 -5.38
N ALA A 30 -26.42 -2.02 -5.34
CA ALA A 30 -26.06 -2.92 -4.24
C ALA A 30 -24.56 -3.26 -4.18
N LYS A 31 -23.81 -3.05 -5.27
CA LYS A 31 -22.34 -3.21 -5.31
C LYS A 31 -21.60 -1.87 -5.18
N CYS A 32 -22.35 -0.76 -5.10
CA CYS A 32 -21.80 0.58 -5.00
C CYS A 32 -21.92 1.06 -3.56
N ALA A 33 -20.86 1.71 -3.08
CA ALA A 33 -20.82 2.35 -1.78
C ALA A 33 -20.35 3.80 -1.96
N SER A 34 -20.81 4.70 -1.09
CA SER A 34 -20.41 6.10 -1.08
C SER A 34 -19.72 6.44 0.23
N LEU A 35 -18.64 7.23 0.15
CA LEU A 35 -17.91 7.74 1.31
C LEU A 35 -17.84 9.26 1.20
N HIS A 36 -18.47 9.96 2.14
CA HIS A 36 -18.38 11.43 2.23
C HIS A 36 -17.62 11.82 3.49
N LEU A 37 -16.42 12.39 3.30
CA LEU A 37 -15.54 12.83 4.37
C LEU A 37 -15.53 14.34 4.49
N SER A 38 -15.56 14.83 5.72
CA SER A 38 -15.27 16.24 5.99
C SER A 38 -13.89 16.37 6.63
N GLY A 39 -13.02 17.16 6.00
CA GLY A 39 -11.72 17.54 6.56
C GLY A 39 -11.77 18.65 7.62
N ARG A 40 -12.97 19.18 7.92
CA ARG A 40 -13.16 20.22 8.96
C ARG A 40 -13.46 19.56 10.30
N ARG A 41 -12.92 20.11 11.40
CA ARG A 41 -13.22 19.60 12.75
C ARG A 41 -14.71 19.77 13.08
N PRO A 42 -15.39 18.73 13.60
CA PRO A 42 -14.89 17.37 13.81
C PRO A 42 -14.73 16.60 12.49
N VAL A 43 -13.52 16.08 12.25
CA VAL A 43 -13.18 15.29 11.06
C VAL A 43 -13.94 13.98 11.14
N GLY A 44 -14.59 13.57 10.06
CA GLY A 44 -15.35 12.32 10.05
C GLY A 44 -16.28 12.15 8.87
N VAL A 45 -16.97 11.02 8.88
CA VAL A 45 -17.92 10.61 7.85
C VAL A 45 -19.23 11.40 7.97
N ARG A 46 -19.88 11.67 6.84
CA ARG A 46 -21.18 12.32 6.75
C ARG A 46 -22.22 11.35 6.21
N ASP A 47 -23.43 11.39 6.77
CA ASP A 47 -24.57 10.58 6.33
C ASP A 47 -25.25 11.19 5.09
N THR A 48 -24.44 11.50 4.07
CA THR A 48 -24.95 12.01 2.81
C THR A 48 -25.36 10.84 1.94
N ARG A 49 -26.62 10.87 1.50
CA ARG A 49 -27.19 9.83 0.67
C ARG A 49 -27.07 10.22 -0.79
N PHE A 50 -26.47 9.32 -1.56
CA PHE A 50 -26.40 9.41 -3.01
C PHE A 50 -27.36 8.39 -3.61
N ASN A 51 -27.97 8.76 -4.73
CA ASN A 51 -28.94 7.90 -5.40
C ASN A 51 -28.40 7.47 -6.76
N LEU A 52 -28.67 6.22 -7.13
CA LEU A 52 -28.40 5.69 -8.44
C LEU A 52 -29.73 5.13 -8.98
N ASN A 53 -30.31 5.78 -9.98
CA ASN A 53 -31.66 5.48 -10.50
C ASN A 53 -32.76 5.47 -9.42
N GLY A 54 -32.71 6.42 -8.50
CA GLY A 54 -33.64 6.48 -7.36
C GLY A 54 -33.44 5.40 -6.30
N SER A 55 -32.47 4.48 -6.48
CA SER A 55 -32.05 3.55 -5.44
C SER A 55 -30.92 4.17 -4.62
N PRO A 56 -31.02 4.23 -3.28
CA PRO A 56 -29.97 4.79 -2.45
C PRO A 56 -28.73 3.89 -2.49
N LEU A 57 -27.54 4.49 -2.63
CA LEU A 57 -26.27 3.82 -2.39
C LEU A 57 -26.09 3.55 -0.91
N HIS A 58 -25.29 2.54 -0.57
CA HIS A 58 -24.88 2.29 0.81
C HIS A 58 -23.84 3.35 1.23
N PRO A 59 -24.17 4.27 2.17
CA PRO A 59 -23.19 5.17 2.73
C PRO A 59 -22.33 4.40 3.74
N LEU A 60 -21.00 4.46 3.58
CA LEU A 60 -20.08 3.84 4.52
C LEU A 60 -20.03 4.66 5.81
N ALA A 61 -20.26 4.04 6.96
CA ALA A 61 -20.01 4.65 8.26
C ALA A 61 -18.51 4.61 8.66
N GLU A 62 -18.18 5.26 9.77
CA GLU A 62 -16.85 5.12 10.37
C GLU A 62 -16.61 3.66 10.80
N GLY A 63 -15.45 3.11 10.43
CA GLY A 63 -15.10 1.71 10.67
C GLY A 63 -15.70 0.72 9.65
N GLU A 64 -16.66 1.16 8.82
CA GLU A 64 -17.19 0.36 7.71
C GLU A 64 -16.34 0.52 6.45
N ALA A 65 -16.32 -0.53 5.64
CA ALA A 65 -15.51 -0.56 4.44
C ALA A 65 -16.22 -1.21 3.26
N ALA A 66 -15.93 -0.69 2.07
CA ALA A 66 -16.20 -1.37 0.82
C ALA A 66 -14.93 -2.05 0.31
N THR A 67 -15.07 -3.26 -0.22
CA THR A 67 -13.94 -3.96 -0.84
C THR A 67 -13.72 -3.44 -2.26
N PHE A 68 -12.53 -2.91 -2.51
CA PHE A 68 -12.09 -2.46 -3.83
C PHE A 68 -10.74 -3.09 -4.17
N LEU A 69 -10.72 -3.94 -5.21
CA LEU A 69 -9.52 -4.66 -5.66
C LEU A 69 -8.82 -5.46 -4.55
N GLY A 70 -9.59 -6.01 -3.61
CA GLY A 70 -9.06 -6.79 -2.47
C GLY A 70 -8.58 -5.95 -1.28
N ALA A 71 -8.51 -4.62 -1.40
CA ALA A 71 -8.35 -3.73 -0.25
C ALA A 71 -9.70 -3.31 0.31
N GLN A 72 -9.74 -3.10 1.63
CA GLN A 72 -10.86 -2.40 2.25
C GLN A 72 -10.64 -0.89 2.13
N VAL A 73 -11.65 -0.20 1.62
CA VAL A 73 -11.67 1.26 1.46
C VAL A 73 -12.78 1.82 2.34
N GLY A 74 -12.43 2.71 3.27
CA GLY A 74 -13.34 3.39 4.18
C GLY A 74 -12.57 4.31 5.12
N PHE A 75 -13.27 4.89 6.11
CA PHE A 75 -12.68 5.81 7.09
C PHE A 75 -12.46 5.11 8.43
N ASN A 76 -11.24 5.21 8.98
CA ASN A 76 -10.82 4.49 10.19
C ASN A 76 -11.12 2.98 10.16
N VAL A 77 -11.03 2.38 8.97
CA VAL A 77 -11.21 0.94 8.79
C VAL A 77 -9.99 0.21 9.31
N VAL A 78 -10.21 -0.91 10.00
CA VAL A 78 -9.18 -1.91 10.25
C VAL A 78 -9.24 -2.94 9.12
N PRO A 79 -8.32 -2.89 8.14
CA PRO A 79 -8.38 -3.81 7.01
C PRO A 79 -8.09 -5.26 7.44
N PRO A 80 -8.86 -6.25 6.96
CA PRO A 80 -8.55 -7.66 7.03
C PRO A 80 -7.48 -7.96 5.97
N PHE A 81 -6.30 -7.36 6.11
CA PHE A 81 -5.17 -7.79 5.30
C PHE A 81 -4.71 -9.16 5.79
N SER A 82 -4.10 -9.94 4.90
CA SER A 82 -3.39 -11.14 5.32
C SER A 82 -2.41 -10.77 6.42
N THR A 83 -2.54 -11.41 7.57
CA THR A 83 -1.67 -11.11 8.70
C THR A 83 -0.22 -11.42 8.30
N LEU A 84 0.75 -10.72 8.89
CA LEU A 84 2.17 -11.04 8.66
C LEU A 84 2.45 -12.55 8.87
N ALA A 85 1.73 -13.17 9.81
CA ALA A 85 1.76 -14.60 10.07
C ALA A 85 1.30 -15.46 8.88
N GLU A 86 0.22 -15.08 8.18
CA GLU A 86 -0.23 -15.78 6.97
C GLU A 86 0.78 -15.67 5.82
N ILE A 87 1.40 -14.50 5.64
CA ILE A 87 2.45 -14.32 4.63
C ILE A 87 3.62 -15.26 4.92
N ILE A 88 4.06 -15.31 6.18
CA ILE A 88 5.12 -16.23 6.62
C ILE A 88 4.71 -17.68 6.38
N ASP A 89 3.49 -18.07 6.76
CA ASP A 89 2.98 -19.43 6.57
C ASP A 89 2.96 -19.85 5.09
N ILE A 90 2.50 -18.98 4.19
CA ILE A 90 2.53 -19.26 2.74
C ILE A 90 3.96 -19.50 2.25
N GLY A 91 4.90 -18.62 2.62
CA GLY A 91 6.30 -18.76 2.24
C GLY A 91 6.93 -20.06 2.77
N LEU A 92 6.67 -20.40 4.04
CA LEU A 92 7.14 -21.63 4.68
C LEU A 92 6.55 -22.88 4.02
N ARG A 93 5.25 -22.87 3.68
CA ARG A 93 4.60 -24.00 2.99
C ARG A 93 5.25 -24.29 1.64
N ILE A 94 5.62 -23.26 0.88
CA ILE A 94 6.31 -23.42 -0.40
C ILE A 94 7.73 -23.99 -0.16
N ALA A 95 8.49 -23.39 0.75
CA ALA A 95 9.87 -23.77 1.04
C ALA A 95 10.00 -25.19 1.62
N ARG A 96 9.00 -25.66 2.37
CA ARG A 96 8.95 -27.00 2.99
C ARG A 96 8.13 -28.02 2.20
N SER A 97 7.63 -27.64 1.03
CA SER A 97 6.79 -28.52 0.20
C SER A 97 7.55 -29.75 -0.31
N LYS A 98 6.83 -30.75 -0.84
CA LYS A 98 7.45 -31.94 -1.47
C LYS A 98 7.98 -31.68 -2.88
N LEU A 99 7.98 -30.44 -3.35
CA LEU A 99 8.53 -30.05 -4.65
C LEU A 99 10.05 -30.24 -4.68
N ALA A 100 10.60 -30.45 -5.88
CA ALA A 100 12.04 -30.46 -6.08
C ALA A 100 12.64 -29.09 -5.69
N PRO A 101 13.91 -29.03 -5.22
CA PRO A 101 14.56 -27.79 -4.80
C PRO A 101 14.40 -26.61 -5.78
N TRP A 102 14.62 -26.87 -7.07
CA TRP A 102 14.49 -25.85 -8.11
C TRP A 102 13.04 -25.36 -8.29
N GLN A 103 12.04 -26.24 -8.13
CA GLN A 103 10.63 -25.90 -8.20
C GLN A 103 10.18 -25.04 -7.02
N ARG A 104 10.70 -25.31 -5.82
CA ARG A 104 10.44 -24.47 -4.63
C ARG A 104 10.98 -23.05 -4.85
N MET A 105 12.21 -22.95 -5.36
CA MET A 105 12.83 -21.66 -5.66
C MET A 105 12.08 -20.90 -6.74
N ASP A 106 11.64 -21.59 -7.80
CA ASP A 106 10.82 -21.00 -8.85
C ASP A 106 9.47 -20.53 -8.31
N ALA A 107 8.77 -21.35 -7.52
CA ALA A 107 7.50 -20.98 -6.92
C ALA A 107 7.60 -19.77 -5.99
N LEU A 108 8.67 -19.67 -5.20
CA LEU A 108 8.92 -18.49 -4.36
C LEU A 108 9.08 -17.23 -5.22
N LYS A 109 9.93 -17.28 -6.25
CA LYS A 109 10.24 -16.13 -7.13
C LYS A 109 9.05 -15.69 -7.98
N THR A 110 8.25 -16.65 -8.45
CA THR A 110 7.19 -16.45 -9.44
C THR A 110 5.82 -16.17 -8.81
N PHE A 111 5.56 -16.68 -7.59
CA PHE A 111 4.26 -16.50 -6.94
C PHE A 111 4.34 -15.75 -5.61
N PHE A 112 5.22 -16.19 -4.70
CA PHE A 112 5.29 -15.62 -3.35
C PHE A 112 5.76 -14.15 -3.36
N TYR A 113 6.98 -13.88 -3.84
CA TYR A 113 7.52 -12.52 -3.84
C TYR A 113 6.69 -11.52 -4.69
N PRO A 114 6.09 -11.88 -5.84
CA PRO A 114 5.20 -10.97 -6.55
C PRO A 114 3.91 -10.65 -5.77
N SER A 115 3.37 -11.62 -5.02
CA SER A 115 2.12 -11.43 -4.27
C SER A 115 2.24 -10.39 -3.14
N THR A 116 3.44 -10.20 -2.58
CA THR A 116 3.67 -9.23 -1.49
C THR A 116 3.78 -7.78 -1.97
N VAL A 117 4.05 -7.54 -3.25
CA VAL A 117 4.22 -6.18 -3.82
C VAL A 117 2.99 -5.32 -3.58
N TYR A 118 1.80 -5.91 -3.67
CA TYR A 118 0.55 -5.19 -3.39
C TYR A 118 0.48 -4.67 -1.95
N LEU A 119 0.80 -5.52 -0.98
CA LEU A 119 0.81 -5.16 0.44
C LEU A 119 1.91 -4.15 0.77
N GLN A 120 3.06 -4.24 0.10
CA GLN A 120 4.12 -3.24 0.19
C GLN A 120 3.67 -1.88 -0.35
N ARG A 121 2.92 -1.84 -1.46
CA ARG A 121 2.37 -0.60 -2.05
C ARG A 121 1.37 0.09 -1.15
N LEU A 122 0.56 -0.70 -0.42
CA LEU A 122 -0.38 -0.16 0.55
C LEU A 122 0.30 0.39 1.82
N GLY A 123 1.59 0.10 2.01
CA GLY A 123 2.31 0.53 3.23
C GLY A 123 1.78 -0.14 4.50
N THR A 124 1.10 -1.29 4.38
CA THR A 124 0.41 -1.97 5.48
C THR A 124 1.37 -2.37 6.62
N PHE A 125 2.59 -2.78 6.27
CA PHE A 125 3.58 -3.26 7.22
C PHE A 125 4.86 -2.40 7.14
N PRO A 126 5.48 -2.05 8.29
CA PRO A 126 6.78 -1.37 8.29
C PRO A 126 7.88 -2.28 7.73
N LYS A 127 8.98 -1.68 7.27
CA LYS A 127 10.18 -2.39 6.80
C LYS A 127 10.67 -3.47 7.77
N THR A 128 10.57 -3.22 9.08
CA THR A 128 10.98 -4.18 10.12
C THR A 128 10.18 -5.48 10.08
N ASP A 129 8.93 -5.43 9.64
CA ASP A 129 8.09 -6.62 9.54
C ASP A 129 8.42 -7.42 8.28
N TRP A 130 8.70 -6.74 7.16
CA TRP A 130 9.24 -7.40 5.96
C TRP A 130 10.60 -8.07 6.23
N ALA A 131 11.47 -7.44 7.01
CA ALA A 131 12.73 -8.01 7.45
C ALA A 131 12.54 -9.31 8.27
N LYS A 132 11.50 -9.38 9.12
CA LYS A 132 11.16 -10.63 9.83
C LYS A 132 10.79 -11.75 8.87
N VAL A 133 10.05 -11.45 7.81
CA VAL A 133 9.71 -12.45 6.77
C VAL A 133 10.99 -12.94 6.09
N ASP A 134 11.89 -12.03 5.72
CA ASP A 134 13.17 -12.38 5.11
C ASP A 134 14.03 -13.26 6.04
N ASP A 135 14.13 -12.91 7.32
CA ASP A 135 14.91 -13.65 8.30
C ASP A 135 14.35 -15.06 8.57
N ILE A 136 13.02 -15.23 8.54
CA ILE A 136 12.37 -16.54 8.70
C ILE A 136 12.53 -17.41 7.46
N LEU A 137 12.42 -16.84 6.26
CA LEU A 137 12.52 -17.61 5.01
C LEU A 137 13.96 -17.93 4.60
N ARG A 138 14.93 -17.07 4.94
CA ARG A 138 16.34 -17.26 4.60
C ARG A 138 16.89 -18.64 4.95
N PRO A 139 16.74 -19.18 6.18
CA PRO A 139 17.27 -20.50 6.51
C PRO A 139 16.62 -21.63 5.71
N GLU A 140 15.32 -21.52 5.40
CA GLU A 140 14.58 -22.50 4.59
C GLU A 140 15.00 -22.48 3.12
N ILE A 141 15.30 -21.29 2.59
CA ILE A 141 15.85 -21.11 1.25
C ILE A 141 17.26 -21.72 1.19
N LYS A 142 18.11 -21.46 2.20
CA LYS A 142 19.43 -22.08 2.29
C LYS A 142 19.35 -23.61 2.37
N ALA A 143 18.43 -24.13 3.18
CA ALA A 143 18.19 -25.57 3.29
C ALA A 143 17.71 -26.17 1.95
N THR A 144 16.82 -25.48 1.24
CA THR A 144 16.35 -25.88 -0.10
C THR A 144 17.50 -25.98 -1.09
N LEU A 145 18.46 -25.08 -1.03
CA LEU A 145 19.63 -25.04 -1.92
C LEU A 145 20.79 -25.94 -1.45
N TYR A 146 20.64 -26.65 -0.33
CA TYR A 146 21.71 -27.44 0.31
C TYR A 146 22.98 -26.63 0.59
N VAL A 147 22.85 -25.34 0.90
CA VAL A 147 23.99 -24.49 1.30
C VAL A 147 24.07 -24.37 2.84
N PRO A 148 25.28 -24.27 3.41
CA PRO A 148 25.46 -24.05 4.85
C PRO A 148 24.72 -22.80 5.34
N GLN A 149 24.29 -22.80 6.60
CA GLN A 149 23.60 -21.64 7.18
C GLN A 149 24.52 -20.43 7.32
N GLU A 150 25.83 -20.66 7.39
CA GLU A 150 26.90 -19.68 7.46
C GLU A 150 27.28 -19.12 6.08
N ALA A 151 26.75 -19.69 4.99
CA ALA A 151 27.04 -19.23 3.63
C ALA A 151 26.67 -17.75 3.45
N SER A 152 27.46 -17.03 2.65
CA SER A 152 27.22 -15.62 2.38
C SER A 152 25.81 -15.37 1.87
N VAL A 153 25.13 -14.37 2.43
CA VAL A 153 23.81 -13.92 1.99
C VAL A 153 23.83 -13.35 0.57
N GLU A 154 24.99 -12.87 0.11
CA GLU A 154 25.18 -12.36 -1.26
C GLU A 154 24.91 -13.45 -2.30
N TYR A 155 25.16 -14.73 -1.99
CA TYR A 155 24.83 -15.83 -2.88
C TYR A 155 23.31 -15.94 -3.14
N LEU A 156 22.50 -15.64 -2.13
CA LEU A 156 21.03 -15.70 -2.26
C LEU A 156 20.49 -14.50 -3.02
N TYR A 157 20.88 -13.30 -2.60
CA TYR A 157 20.27 -12.04 -3.03
C TYR A 157 20.98 -11.38 -4.22
N GLY A 158 22.21 -11.81 -4.52
CA GLY A 158 23.01 -11.29 -5.61
C GLY A 158 22.42 -11.59 -7.00
N THR A 159 22.95 -10.91 -8.01
CA THR A 159 22.47 -11.02 -9.39
C THR A 159 22.72 -12.40 -10.00
N THR A 160 21.73 -12.92 -10.73
CA THR A 160 21.85 -14.17 -11.51
C THR A 160 22.96 -14.11 -12.56
N LYS A 161 23.32 -12.90 -13.04
CA LYS A 161 24.44 -12.70 -13.97
C LYS A 161 25.81 -13.05 -13.38
N ARG A 162 25.93 -13.07 -12.06
CA ARG A 162 27.15 -13.46 -11.31
C ARG A 162 27.07 -14.88 -10.75
N GLY A 163 26.10 -15.69 -11.20
CA GLY A 163 25.88 -17.05 -10.69
C GLY A 163 25.22 -17.11 -9.31
N CYS A 164 24.68 -15.99 -8.81
CA CYS A 164 23.89 -15.96 -7.57
C CYS A 164 22.43 -16.36 -7.83
N CYS A 165 21.66 -16.55 -6.76
CA CYS A 165 20.29 -17.03 -6.88
C CYS A 165 19.30 -15.95 -7.33
N GLY A 166 19.54 -14.66 -7.11
CA GLY A 166 18.59 -13.59 -7.45
C GLY A 166 17.26 -13.73 -6.70
N VAL A 167 17.31 -14.11 -5.43
CA VAL A 167 16.16 -14.08 -4.52
C VAL A 167 15.94 -12.63 -4.10
N ARG A 168 14.67 -12.20 -3.96
CA ARG A 168 14.35 -10.84 -3.53
C ARG A 168 14.41 -10.71 -2.01
N LEU A 169 14.72 -9.50 -1.56
CA LEU A 169 14.65 -9.08 -0.17
C LEU A 169 13.40 -8.23 0.02
N LEU A 170 12.41 -8.73 0.75
CA LEU A 170 11.14 -8.03 0.94
C LEU A 170 11.33 -6.69 1.64
N ALA A 171 12.27 -6.60 2.58
CA ALA A 171 12.60 -5.36 3.26
C ALA A 171 13.16 -4.29 2.30
N GLU A 172 13.98 -4.68 1.32
CA GLU A 172 14.50 -3.74 0.31
C GLU A 172 13.45 -3.40 -0.74
N ASP A 173 12.69 -4.40 -1.20
CA ASP A 173 11.57 -4.20 -2.11
C ASP A 173 10.54 -3.22 -1.52
N SER A 174 10.29 -3.25 -0.21
CA SER A 174 9.36 -2.32 0.43
C SER A 174 9.81 -0.86 0.31
N ASP A 175 11.11 -0.57 0.41
CA ASP A 175 11.63 0.79 0.25
C ASP A 175 11.50 1.23 -1.21
N ILE A 176 11.87 0.35 -2.15
CA ILE A 176 11.75 0.60 -3.59
C ILE A 176 10.30 0.92 -3.96
N VAL A 177 9.36 0.13 -3.44
CA VAL A 177 7.93 0.28 -3.70
C VAL A 177 7.38 1.59 -3.11
N VAL A 178 7.82 1.99 -1.92
CA VAL A 178 7.43 3.27 -1.32
C VAL A 178 7.92 4.44 -2.17
N VAL A 179 9.19 4.41 -2.60
CA VAL A 179 9.77 5.45 -3.46
C VAL A 179 9.07 5.51 -4.82
N ASP A 180 8.85 4.36 -5.46
CA ASP A 180 8.13 4.26 -6.74
C ASP A 180 6.69 4.81 -6.62
N SER A 181 5.99 4.49 -5.53
CA SER A 181 4.62 4.96 -5.31
C SER A 181 4.57 6.45 -5.04
N ALA A 182 5.47 6.99 -4.21
CA ALA A 182 5.58 8.42 -3.95
C ALA A 182 5.92 9.19 -5.24
N PHE A 183 6.87 8.70 -6.03
CA PHE A 183 7.23 9.29 -7.32
C PHE A 183 6.03 9.35 -8.27
N LYS A 184 5.27 8.24 -8.38
CA LYS A 184 4.07 8.17 -9.23
C LYS A 184 2.95 9.13 -8.79
N LEU A 185 2.77 9.33 -7.49
CA LEU A 185 1.78 10.28 -6.98
C LEU A 185 2.17 11.72 -7.32
N ILE A 186 3.43 12.10 -7.06
CA ILE A 186 3.94 13.46 -7.31
C ILE A 186 4.00 13.77 -8.82
N THR A 187 4.27 12.77 -9.66
CA THR A 187 4.37 12.91 -11.12
C THR A 187 3.11 12.47 -11.86
N SER A 188 1.98 12.35 -11.15
CA SER A 188 0.71 11.90 -11.71
C SER A 188 0.28 12.79 -12.88
N PRO A 189 -0.23 12.22 -14.00
CA PRO A 189 -0.86 13.00 -15.07
C PRO A 189 -2.12 13.75 -14.60
N ASP A 190 -2.77 13.23 -13.56
CA ASP A 190 -3.89 13.89 -12.90
C ASP A 190 -3.35 15.02 -12.01
N GLN A 191 -3.63 16.26 -12.43
CA GLN A 191 -3.17 17.48 -11.75
C GLN A 191 -3.69 17.56 -10.31
N GLN A 192 -4.87 17.03 -10.01
CA GLN A 192 -5.43 17.05 -8.65
C GLN A 192 -4.63 16.12 -7.74
N VAL A 193 -4.36 14.90 -8.21
CA VAL A 193 -3.56 13.91 -7.46
C VAL A 193 -2.13 14.42 -7.24
N ALA A 194 -1.51 15.03 -8.25
CA ALA A 194 -0.17 15.58 -8.15
C ALA A 194 -0.11 16.75 -7.15
N ALA A 195 -1.10 17.65 -7.19
CA ALA A 195 -1.21 18.76 -6.25
C ALA A 195 -1.43 18.28 -4.80
N ASP A 196 -2.41 17.40 -4.59
CA ASP A 196 -2.70 16.83 -3.25
C ASP A 196 -1.48 16.09 -2.68
N ALA A 197 -0.73 15.36 -3.51
CA ALA A 197 0.49 14.68 -3.11
C ALA A 197 1.61 15.65 -2.74
N ALA A 198 1.78 16.74 -3.50
CA ALA A 198 2.77 17.78 -3.20
C ALA A 198 2.43 18.50 -1.89
N ASP A 199 1.18 18.92 -1.72
CA ASP A 199 0.67 19.57 -0.50
C ASP A 199 0.86 18.67 0.72
N HIS A 200 0.61 17.36 0.57
CA HIS A 200 0.82 16.41 1.65
C HIS A 200 2.30 16.32 2.06
N VAL A 201 3.23 16.25 1.10
CA VAL A 201 4.67 16.20 1.37
C VAL A 201 5.14 17.49 2.05
N GLU A 202 4.66 18.65 1.60
CA GLU A 202 4.98 19.94 2.23
C GLU A 202 4.45 20.01 3.66
N GLU A 203 3.21 19.59 3.90
CA GLU A 203 2.60 19.60 5.23
C GLU A 203 3.33 18.66 6.21
N VAL A 204 3.70 17.45 5.77
CA VAL A 204 4.47 16.51 6.60
C VAL A 204 5.86 17.08 6.90
N THR A 205 6.50 17.70 5.90
CA THR A 205 7.79 18.37 6.09
C THR A 205 7.66 19.53 7.08
N ARG A 206 6.66 20.40 6.90
CA ARG A 206 6.33 21.53 7.79
C ARG A 206 6.16 21.07 9.23
N ARG A 207 5.39 20.01 9.46
CA ARG A 207 5.21 19.41 10.80
C ARG A 207 6.52 18.91 11.39
N ARG A 208 7.42 18.38 10.55
CA ARG A 208 8.71 17.85 10.99
C ARG A 208 9.71 18.95 11.35
N ILE A 209 9.79 20.01 10.56
CA ILE A 209 10.74 21.11 10.73
C ILE A 209 10.17 22.27 11.57
N GLN A 210 8.87 22.24 11.86
CA GLN A 210 8.13 23.28 12.59
C GLN A 210 8.20 24.68 11.97
N LYS A 211 8.34 24.76 10.64
CA LYS A 211 8.31 26.00 9.85
C LYS A 211 7.83 25.72 8.43
N ASP A 212 7.52 26.76 7.66
CA ASP A 212 7.27 26.60 6.23
C ASP A 212 8.53 26.13 5.48
N PRO A 213 8.47 24.98 4.81
CA PRO A 213 9.63 24.37 4.18
C PRO A 213 9.98 25.04 2.85
N SER A 214 11.26 25.28 2.61
CA SER A 214 11.75 25.55 1.26
C SER A 214 11.81 24.26 0.43
N VAL A 215 11.81 24.38 -0.91
CA VAL A 215 11.94 23.25 -1.84
C VAL A 215 13.18 22.39 -1.53
N GLN A 216 14.29 23.01 -1.12
CA GLN A 216 15.53 22.32 -0.74
C GLN A 216 15.36 21.51 0.56
N GLU A 217 14.56 21.99 1.50
CA GLU A 217 14.27 21.30 2.76
C GLU A 217 13.31 20.14 2.54
N VAL A 218 12.31 20.29 1.67
CA VAL A 218 11.47 19.17 1.21
C VAL A 218 12.32 18.08 0.56
N ALA A 219 13.22 18.46 -0.36
CA ALA A 219 14.15 17.50 -0.97
C ALA A 219 15.09 16.84 0.05
N SER A 220 15.56 17.60 1.06
CA SER A 220 16.42 17.07 2.13
C SER A 220 15.68 16.13 3.08
N TYR A 221 14.40 16.38 3.32
CA TYR A 221 13.51 15.50 4.09
C TYR A 221 13.27 14.19 3.34
N LEU A 222 12.87 14.25 2.07
CA LEU A 222 12.61 13.08 1.24
C LEU A 222 13.85 12.20 1.01
N THR A 223 15.04 12.80 0.94
CA THR A 223 16.30 12.07 0.80
C THR A 223 16.86 11.53 2.11
N GLY A 224 16.17 11.74 3.24
CA GLY A 224 16.61 11.30 4.57
C GLY A 224 17.88 11.99 5.06
N LYS A 225 18.34 13.06 4.40
CA LYS A 225 19.53 13.83 4.79
C LYS A 225 19.28 14.64 6.07
N MET A 226 18.03 14.98 6.36
CA MET A 226 17.63 15.47 7.68
C MET A 226 17.65 14.31 8.69
N LYS A 227 18.74 14.19 9.46
CA LYS A 227 18.75 13.33 10.65
C LYS A 227 17.68 13.83 11.63
N ALA A 228 16.87 12.89 12.11
CA ALA A 228 15.85 13.14 13.12
C ALA A 228 16.44 13.90 14.32
N PHE A 229 15.86 15.05 14.68
CA PHE A 229 15.82 15.41 16.08
C PHE A 229 15.08 14.29 16.80
N SER A 230 15.80 13.59 17.67
CA SER A 230 15.26 12.60 18.60
C SER A 230 14.23 13.29 19.48
N VAL A 231 12.96 13.14 19.15
CA VAL A 231 11.89 13.42 20.10
C VAL A 231 12.07 12.40 21.23
N ARG A 232 12.60 12.87 22.37
CA ARG A 232 12.47 12.19 23.65
C ARG A 232 10.98 11.86 23.81
N ARG A 233 10.64 10.57 23.80
CA ARG A 233 9.39 10.13 24.43
C ARG A 233 9.58 10.40 25.91
N GLU A 234 9.07 11.53 26.38
CA GLU A 234 8.80 11.70 27.80
C GLU A 234 7.77 10.64 28.19
N THR A 235 8.24 9.69 28.98
CA THR A 235 7.43 8.92 29.91
C THR A 235 6.81 9.87 30.92
N GLN A 236 5.50 10.13 30.80
CA GLN A 236 4.59 10.55 31.88
C GLN A 236 3.17 10.14 31.44
N GLY A 237 2.39 9.34 32.15
CA GLY A 237 2.53 8.58 33.39
C GLY A 237 1.45 7.51 33.45
#